data_AF-A0A2N0REY7-F1
#
_entry.id   AF-A0A2N0REY7-F1
#
_cell.length_a   1.000
_cell.length_b   1.000
_cell.length_c   1.000
_cell.angle_alpha   90.00
_cell.angle_beta   90.00
_cell.angle_gamma   90.00
#
_symmetry.space_group_name_H-M   'P 1'
#
loop_
_entity.id
_entity.type
_entity.pdbx_description
1 polymer ?
#
loop_
_entity_poly.entity_id
_entity_poly.type
_entity_poly.pdbx_seq_one_letter_code
_entity_poly.pdbx_strand_id
1 'polypeptide(L)'
;MKMGGKNVKRILETILLENSQASTTTQDGVTADKEKGVTTNTKEGATTNKEEEEEGKKKYDFLRHYLLLFYKDFKGFETNHLDDFTNAMRKNSRVNLAEYESTYMERDLIFQPGEMGEGIINGKRKKNNDIIKDNLMDFATFTMKMAGDTTKKLLEIVFETLQKRSREKNAAVEELQKTKNELIADPHVIDRIYIIKCGATFIYKPCRSYFYIK
;
A
#
# COMPACT_ATOMS: atom_id res chain seq x y z
N MET A 1 -4.65 -20.25 10.21
CA MET A 1 -4.47 -19.23 9.14
C MET A 1 -5.32 -17.97 9.23
N LYS A 2 -6.54 -17.98 9.81
CA LYS A 2 -7.36 -16.75 9.94
C LYS A 2 -6.64 -15.58 10.64
N MET A 3 -5.76 -15.87 11.61
CA MET A 3 -4.94 -14.82 12.27
C MET A 3 -3.87 -14.23 11.33
N GLY A 4 -3.21 -15.07 10.51
CA GLY A 4 -2.24 -14.60 9.51
C GLY A 4 -2.87 -13.63 8.52
N GLY A 5 -4.01 -13.99 7.92
CA GLY A 5 -4.73 -13.10 7.00
C GLY A 5 -5.21 -11.79 7.65
N LYS A 6 -5.63 -11.81 8.93
CA LYS A 6 -5.95 -10.58 9.66
C LYS A 6 -4.73 -9.67 9.85
N ASN A 7 -3.57 -10.25 10.13
CA ASN A 7 -2.33 -9.48 10.27
C ASN A 7 -1.90 -8.86 8.95
N VAL A 8 -1.95 -9.63 7.85
CA VAL A 8 -1.69 -9.12 6.49
C VAL A 8 -2.65 -7.98 6.15
N LYS A 9 -3.95 -8.13 6.45
CA LYS A 9 -4.93 -7.06 6.26
C LYS A 9 -4.53 -5.77 6.98
N ARG A 10 -4.15 -5.86 8.27
CA ARG A 10 -3.72 -4.68 9.04
C ARG A 10 -2.48 -4.03 8.46
N ILE A 11 -1.48 -4.81 8.05
CA ILE A 11 -0.26 -4.30 7.42
C ILE A 11 -0.61 -3.52 6.14
N LEU A 12 -1.45 -4.09 5.28
CA LEU A 12 -1.89 -3.42 4.05
C LEU A 12 -2.71 -2.16 4.33
N GLU A 13 -3.55 -2.17 5.37
CA GLU A 13 -4.29 -0.97 5.80
C GLU A 13 -3.35 0.15 6.26
N THR A 14 -2.31 -0.18 7.04
CA THR A 14 -1.29 0.79 7.47
C THR A 14 -0.54 1.38 6.28
N ILE A 15 -0.10 0.54 5.33
CA ILE A 15 0.59 1.00 4.12
C ILE A 15 -0.27 1.99 3.31
N LEU A 16 -1.58 1.73 3.19
CA LEU A 16 -2.50 2.63 2.51
C LEU A 16 -2.65 3.98 3.25
N LEU A 17 -2.74 3.95 4.58
CA LEU A 17 -2.84 5.16 5.40
C LEU A 17 -1.60 6.03 5.28
N GLU A 18 -0.41 5.44 5.37
CA GLU A 18 0.86 6.16 5.27
C GLU A 18 1.07 6.79 3.89
N ASN A 19 0.73 6.08 2.80
CA ASN A 19 0.82 6.62 1.45
C ASN A 19 -0.17 7.77 1.19
N SER A 20 -1.36 7.72 1.81
CA SER A 20 -2.33 8.82 1.72
C SER A 20 -1.80 10.08 2.41
N GLN A 21 -1.27 9.95 3.63
CA GLN A 21 -0.70 11.06 4.39
C GLN A 21 0.55 11.68 3.74
N ALA A 22 1.43 10.87 3.15
CA ALA A 22 2.61 11.37 2.44
C ALA A 22 2.26 12.24 1.21
N SER A 23 1.09 12.02 0.61
CA SER A 23 0.62 12.81 -0.54
C SER A 23 0.07 14.20 -0.14
N THR A 24 -0.35 14.39 1.11
CA THR A 24 -0.86 15.68 1.61
C THR A 24 0.23 16.65 2.05
N THR A 25 1.40 16.15 2.47
CA THR A 25 2.46 17.00 3.07
C THR A 25 3.37 17.70 2.06
N THR A 26 3.19 17.48 0.74
CA THR A 26 4.05 18.06 -0.31
C THR A 26 3.48 19.34 -0.96
N GLN A 27 2.38 19.91 -0.44
CA GLN A 27 1.74 21.11 -1.01
C GLN A 27 1.94 22.42 -0.24
N ASP A 28 2.56 22.44 0.94
CA ASP A 28 2.78 23.70 1.66
C ASP A 28 4.16 24.30 1.39
N GLY A 29 4.26 24.93 0.22
CA GLY A 29 5.26 25.95 -0.07
C GLY A 29 4.59 27.30 -0.31
N VAL A 30 4.66 28.18 0.70
CA VAL A 30 4.40 29.64 0.67
C VAL A 30 2.91 30.01 0.49
N THR A 31 2.21 30.60 1.46
CA THR A 31 2.49 31.90 2.08
C THR A 31 1.73 32.01 3.40
N ALA A 32 2.38 32.59 4.42
CA ALA A 32 1.72 33.03 5.63
C ALA A 32 0.74 34.17 5.31
N ASP A 33 -0.48 34.10 5.83
CA ASP A 33 -1.09 35.23 6.50
C ASP A 33 -2.15 34.77 7.51
N LYS A 34 -1.98 35.23 8.74
CA LYS A 34 -2.92 35.06 9.84
C LYS A 34 -4.00 36.12 9.67
N GLU A 35 -5.24 35.73 9.40
CA GLU A 35 -6.37 36.58 9.81
C GLU A 35 -7.51 35.78 10.43
N LYS A 36 -8.00 36.34 11.53
CA LYS A 36 -8.96 35.78 12.47
C LYS A 36 -10.36 35.76 11.86
N GLY A 37 -11.00 34.59 11.97
CA GLY A 37 -12.40 34.36 12.37
C GLY A 37 -13.52 35.19 11.74
N VAL A 38 -14.48 34.50 11.11
CA VAL A 38 -15.93 34.58 11.44
C VAL A 38 -16.62 33.32 10.91
N THR A 39 -17.26 32.57 11.81
CA THR A 39 -18.21 31.50 11.52
C THR A 39 -19.51 32.08 10.96
N THR A 40 -19.96 31.61 9.79
CA THR A 40 -21.38 31.50 9.47
C THR A 40 -21.63 30.29 8.55
N ASN A 41 -22.50 29.41 9.02
CA ASN A 41 -22.96 28.21 8.34
C ASN A 41 -23.72 28.57 7.06
N THR A 42 -23.41 27.95 5.91
CA THR A 42 -24.41 27.73 4.86
C THR A 42 -24.05 26.47 4.06
N LYS A 43 -24.90 25.45 4.25
CA LYS A 43 -25.21 24.27 3.41
C LYS A 43 -24.28 23.96 2.22
N GLU A 44 -23.60 22.82 2.30
CA GLU A 44 -23.36 21.92 1.17
C GLU A 44 -23.21 20.48 1.69
N GLY A 45 -24.35 19.89 2.07
CA GLY A 45 -24.46 18.47 2.37
C GLY A 45 -25.13 17.77 1.19
N ALA A 46 -24.33 17.29 0.24
CA ALA A 46 -24.80 16.38 -0.83
C ALA A 46 -23.66 15.66 -1.56
N THR A 47 -22.43 16.18 -1.55
CA THR A 47 -21.30 15.64 -2.33
C THR A 47 -20.43 14.66 -1.55
N THR A 48 -20.37 14.78 -0.23
CA THR A 48 -19.46 14.01 0.65
C THR A 48 -19.71 12.50 0.69
N ASN A 49 -20.98 12.05 0.63
CA ASN A 49 -21.30 10.63 0.85
C ASN A 49 -20.87 9.72 -0.31
N LYS A 50 -20.85 10.21 -1.57
CA LYS A 50 -20.51 9.38 -2.73
C LYS A 50 -19.00 9.17 -2.85
N GLU A 51 -18.21 10.18 -2.55
CA GLU A 51 -16.75 10.11 -2.61
C GLU A 51 -16.19 9.20 -1.52
N GLU A 52 -16.74 9.27 -0.29
CA GLU A 52 -16.40 8.36 0.80
C GLU A 52 -16.80 6.90 0.50
N GLU A 53 -17.97 6.67 -0.11
CA GLU A 53 -18.40 5.34 -0.56
C GLU A 53 -17.50 4.78 -1.67
N GLU A 54 -17.10 5.60 -2.64
CA GLU A 54 -16.19 5.19 -3.71
C GLU A 54 -14.78 4.90 -3.22
N GLU A 55 -14.25 5.70 -2.30
CA GLU A 55 -12.95 5.49 -1.68
C GLU A 55 -12.96 4.22 -0.81
N GLY A 56 -14.03 4.02 -0.02
CA GLY A 56 -14.25 2.80 0.75
C GLY A 56 -14.28 1.55 -0.12
N LYS A 57 -14.93 1.62 -1.29
CA LYS A 57 -14.97 0.52 -2.26
C LYS A 57 -13.60 0.24 -2.87
N LYS A 58 -12.85 1.27 -3.29
CA LYS A 58 -11.48 1.12 -3.82
C LYS A 58 -10.55 0.46 -2.79
N LYS A 59 -10.64 0.87 -1.52
CA LYS A 59 -9.90 0.24 -0.41
C LYS A 59 -10.29 -1.22 -0.22
N TYR A 60 -11.58 -1.53 -0.22
CA TYR A 60 -12.07 -2.89 -0.10
C TYR A 60 -11.55 -3.79 -1.22
N ASP A 61 -11.65 -3.34 -2.48
CA ASP A 61 -11.21 -4.12 -3.64
C ASP A 61 -9.69 -4.35 -3.62
N PHE A 62 -8.91 -3.35 -3.20
CA PHE A 62 -7.48 -3.49 -2.97
C PHE A 62 -7.17 -4.57 -1.93
N LEU A 63 -7.76 -4.48 -0.73
CA LEU A 63 -7.50 -5.44 0.35
C LEU A 63 -7.97 -6.85 -0.04
N ARG A 64 -9.12 -6.96 -0.70
CA ARG A 64 -9.66 -8.23 -1.18
C ARG A 64 -8.72 -8.88 -2.19
N HIS A 65 -8.17 -8.13 -3.13
CA HIS A 65 -7.24 -8.64 -4.14
C HIS A 65 -6.01 -9.30 -3.49
N TYR A 66 -5.33 -8.58 -2.59
CA TYR A 66 -4.12 -9.09 -1.96
C TYR A 66 -4.38 -10.19 -0.93
N LEU A 67 -5.52 -10.16 -0.22
CA LEU A 67 -5.91 -11.28 0.65
C LEU A 67 -6.23 -12.55 -0.13
N LEU A 68 -6.82 -12.43 -1.33
CA LEU A 68 -7.03 -13.59 -2.19
C LEU A 68 -5.71 -14.20 -2.65
N LEU A 69 -4.73 -13.36 -3.01
CA LEU A 69 -3.37 -13.83 -3.32
C LEU A 69 -2.74 -14.53 -2.11
N PHE A 70 -2.87 -13.96 -0.90
CA PHE A 70 -2.40 -14.61 0.33
C PHE A 70 -2.96 -16.03 0.49
N TYR A 71 -4.28 -16.22 0.33
CA TYR A 71 -4.89 -17.53 0.52
C TYR A 71 -4.62 -18.50 -0.64
N LYS A 72 -4.27 -18.01 -1.83
CA LYS A 72 -4.01 -18.82 -3.01
C LYS A 72 -2.82 -19.75 -2.82
N ASP A 73 -1.79 -19.30 -2.12
CA ASP A 73 -0.56 -20.08 -1.89
C ASP A 73 -0.78 -21.27 -0.94
N PHE A 74 -1.93 -21.32 -0.25
CA PHE A 74 -2.34 -22.44 0.58
C PHE A 74 -3.30 -23.41 -0.13
N LYS A 75 -3.49 -23.25 -1.44
CA LYS A 75 -4.28 -24.20 -2.22
C LYS A 75 -3.59 -25.57 -2.22
N GLY A 76 -4.31 -26.62 -1.84
CA GLY A 76 -3.76 -27.96 -1.71
C GLY A 76 -3.01 -28.19 -0.39
N PHE A 77 -3.14 -27.30 0.59
CA PHE A 77 -2.46 -27.42 1.89
C PHE A 77 -2.75 -28.75 2.60
N GLU A 78 -4.00 -29.22 2.56
CA GLU A 78 -4.38 -30.49 3.17
C GLU A 78 -3.62 -31.66 2.53
N THR A 79 -3.71 -31.79 1.21
CA THR A 79 -3.10 -32.90 0.47
C THR A 79 -1.58 -32.86 0.44
N ASN A 80 -1.00 -31.66 0.35
CA ASN A 80 0.44 -31.50 0.12
C ASN A 80 1.23 -31.39 1.42
N HIS A 81 0.59 -31.02 2.53
CA HIS A 81 1.29 -30.74 3.79
C HIS A 81 0.67 -31.47 4.97
N LEU A 82 -0.64 -31.28 5.21
CA LEU A 82 -1.27 -31.91 6.38
C LEU A 82 -1.15 -33.43 6.34
N ASP A 83 -1.36 -34.04 5.16
CA ASP A 83 -1.26 -35.47 4.98
C ASP A 83 0.17 -35.99 5.21
N ASP A 84 1.21 -35.28 4.77
CA ASP A 84 2.61 -35.68 4.97
C ASP A 84 2.96 -35.78 6.46
N PHE A 85 2.64 -34.73 7.23
CA PHE A 85 2.87 -34.72 8.68
C PHE A 85 2.00 -35.77 9.40
N THR A 86 0.75 -35.93 8.98
CA THR A 86 -0.16 -36.95 9.54
C THR A 86 0.37 -38.36 9.29
N ASN A 87 0.85 -38.63 8.08
CA ASN A 87 1.42 -39.93 7.71
C ASN A 87 2.73 -40.19 8.46
N ALA A 88 3.56 -39.17 8.67
CA ALA A 88 4.76 -39.30 9.48
C ALA A 88 4.41 -39.69 10.93
N MET A 89 3.43 -39.02 11.55
CA MET A 89 2.94 -39.34 12.90
C MET A 89 2.39 -40.77 12.99
N ARG A 90 1.55 -41.19 12.03
CA ARG A 90 0.99 -42.56 12.00
C ARG A 90 2.07 -43.64 11.92
N LYS A 91 3.17 -43.35 11.22
CA LYS A 91 4.34 -44.23 11.10
C LYS A 91 5.33 -44.10 12.26
N ASN A 92 4.99 -43.34 13.30
CA ASN A 92 5.88 -43.00 14.42
C ASN A 92 7.26 -42.48 13.94
N SER A 93 7.23 -41.69 12.88
CA SER A 93 8.39 -41.09 12.23
C SER A 93 8.28 -39.57 12.25
N ARG A 94 9.36 -38.86 11.92
CA ARG A 94 9.40 -37.41 11.93
C ARG A 94 9.69 -36.87 10.54
N VAL A 95 8.98 -35.81 10.15
CA VAL A 95 9.31 -35.05 8.93
C VAL A 95 10.65 -34.34 9.14
N ASN A 96 11.56 -34.47 8.17
CA ASN A 96 12.77 -33.67 8.15
C ASN A 96 12.42 -32.23 7.79
N LEU A 97 12.18 -31.40 8.79
CA LEU A 97 11.69 -30.04 8.59
C LEU A 97 12.59 -29.18 7.70
N ALA A 98 13.92 -29.30 7.80
CA ALA A 98 14.84 -28.50 7.01
C ALA A 98 14.75 -28.82 5.50
N GLU A 99 14.68 -30.11 5.17
CA GLU A 99 14.51 -30.59 3.80
C GLU A 99 13.11 -30.27 3.26
N TYR A 100 12.10 -30.43 4.10
CA TYR A 100 10.71 -30.14 3.77
C TYR A 100 10.51 -28.65 3.45
N GLU A 101 11.03 -27.75 4.28
CA GLU A 101 11.03 -26.31 4.03
C GLU A 101 11.72 -25.97 2.71
N SER A 102 12.89 -26.57 2.44
CA SER A 102 13.65 -26.33 1.20
C SER A 102 12.92 -26.80 -0.07
N THR A 103 12.00 -27.77 0.06
CA THR A 103 11.23 -28.32 -1.06
C THR A 103 10.04 -27.44 -1.43
N TYR A 104 9.39 -26.85 -0.43
CA TYR A 104 8.09 -26.18 -0.61
C TYR A 104 8.14 -24.66 -0.43
N MET A 105 9.28 -24.10 -0.02
CA MET A 105 9.41 -22.67 0.25
C MET A 105 10.68 -22.09 -0.34
N GLU A 106 10.64 -20.78 -0.57
CA GLU A 106 11.87 -20.02 -0.73
C GLU A 106 12.62 -19.92 0.59
N ARG A 107 13.91 -19.62 0.49
CA ARG A 107 14.74 -19.42 1.67
C ARG A 107 14.19 -18.26 2.49
N ASP A 108 13.81 -18.57 3.74
CA ASP A 108 13.41 -17.59 4.74
C ASP A 108 14.58 -16.62 5.00
N LEU A 109 14.25 -15.32 5.08
CA LEU A 109 15.22 -14.24 5.23
C LEU A 109 15.77 -14.13 6.67
N ILE A 110 15.05 -14.69 7.64
CA ILE A 110 15.31 -14.52 9.08
C ILE A 110 15.79 -15.84 9.69
N PHE A 111 15.11 -16.95 9.39
CA PHE A 111 15.39 -18.25 10.04
C PHE A 111 15.92 -19.27 9.05
N GLN A 112 16.93 -20.04 9.46
CA GLN A 112 17.45 -21.13 8.64
C GLN A 112 16.45 -22.29 8.52
N PRO A 113 16.59 -23.16 7.50
CA PRO A 113 15.77 -24.35 7.36
C PRO A 113 15.77 -25.23 8.61
N GLY A 114 14.60 -25.61 9.10
CA GLY A 114 14.43 -26.46 10.29
C GLY A 114 14.61 -25.75 11.62
N GLU A 115 14.90 -24.44 11.62
CA GLU A 115 15.11 -23.63 12.82
C GLU A 115 13.99 -22.61 13.02
N MET A 116 13.75 -22.23 14.28
CA MET A 116 12.82 -21.16 14.64
C MET A 116 13.33 -20.49 15.92
N GLY A 117 12.96 -19.22 16.14
CA GLY A 117 13.39 -18.45 17.31
C GLY A 117 13.03 -19.08 18.67
N GLU A 118 13.83 -18.73 19.67
CA GLU A 118 13.60 -19.13 21.06
C GLU A 118 12.22 -18.63 21.55
N GLY A 119 11.48 -19.49 22.25
CA GLY A 119 10.09 -19.22 22.65
C GLY A 119 9.03 -19.75 21.68
N ILE A 120 9.40 -20.11 20.44
CA ILE A 120 8.53 -20.85 19.50
C ILE A 120 8.95 -22.32 19.46
N ILE A 121 10.22 -22.58 19.15
CA ILE A 121 10.88 -23.86 19.42
C ILE A 121 11.87 -23.61 20.55
N ASN A 122 11.70 -24.29 21.68
CA ASN A 122 12.59 -24.11 22.81
C ASN A 122 13.98 -24.70 22.47
N GLY A 123 15.05 -23.90 22.52
CA GLY A 123 16.41 -24.38 22.27
C GLY A 123 16.85 -25.48 23.23
N LYS A 124 16.20 -25.57 24.40
CA LYS A 124 16.40 -26.63 25.41
C LYS A 124 15.57 -27.90 25.17
N ARG A 125 14.85 -27.99 24.05
CA ARG A 125 13.98 -29.14 23.76
C ARG A 125 14.82 -30.40 23.55
N LYS A 126 14.58 -31.41 24.38
CA LYS A 126 15.04 -32.78 24.11
C LYS A 126 14.19 -33.36 22.98
N LYS A 127 14.70 -33.29 21.75
CA LYS A 127 14.12 -33.98 20.59
C LYS A 127 13.98 -35.48 20.91
N ASN A 128 12.94 -36.12 20.39
CA ASN A 128 12.65 -37.56 20.50
C ASN A 128 12.06 -38.06 21.84
N ASN A 129 11.70 -37.16 22.76
CA ASN A 129 10.94 -37.58 23.96
C ASN A 129 9.46 -37.83 23.66
N ASP A 130 8.90 -37.11 22.68
CA ASP A 130 7.51 -37.22 22.25
C ASP A 130 7.44 -36.90 20.74
N ILE A 131 7.45 -37.94 19.92
CA ILE A 131 7.48 -37.84 18.45
C ILE A 131 6.24 -37.13 17.91
N ILE A 132 5.08 -37.30 18.55
CA ILE A 132 3.84 -36.65 18.12
C ILE A 132 3.97 -35.14 18.37
N LYS A 133 4.38 -34.75 19.57
CA LYS A 133 4.62 -33.34 19.90
C LYS A 133 5.72 -32.73 19.03
N ASP A 134 6.76 -33.49 18.70
CA ASP A 134 7.83 -33.05 17.80
C ASP A 134 7.29 -32.75 16.40
N ASN A 135 6.53 -33.66 15.79
CA ASN A 135 5.90 -33.42 14.49
C ASN A 135 4.89 -32.26 14.53
N LEU A 136 4.08 -32.14 15.59
CA LEU A 136 3.09 -31.06 15.70
C LEU A 136 3.76 -29.68 15.75
N MET A 137 4.90 -29.60 16.42
CA MET A 137 5.68 -28.37 16.48
C MET A 137 6.40 -28.08 15.17
N ASP A 138 6.94 -29.09 14.48
CA ASP A 138 7.53 -28.89 13.16
C ASP A 138 6.50 -28.42 12.14
N PHE A 139 5.31 -29.01 12.18
CA PHE A 139 4.16 -28.57 11.38
C PHE A 139 3.79 -27.11 11.71
N ALA A 140 3.72 -26.74 12.99
CA ALA A 140 3.45 -25.37 13.40
C ALA A 140 4.53 -24.41 12.87
N THR A 141 5.80 -24.75 12.98
CA THR A 141 6.91 -23.95 12.46
C THR A 141 6.82 -23.79 10.95
N PHE A 142 6.62 -24.88 10.21
CA PHE A 142 6.43 -24.86 8.76
C PHE A 142 5.31 -23.91 8.36
N THR A 143 4.13 -24.01 8.98
CA THR A 143 2.98 -23.17 8.64
C THR A 143 3.21 -21.68 8.95
N MET A 144 3.95 -21.36 10.01
CA MET A 144 4.32 -19.98 10.33
C MET A 144 5.26 -19.40 9.27
N LYS A 145 6.27 -20.16 8.86
CA LYS A 145 7.20 -19.75 7.79
C LYS A 145 6.51 -19.62 6.43
N MET A 146 5.59 -20.53 6.10
CA MET A 146 4.77 -20.41 4.89
C MET A 146 4.03 -19.09 4.82
N ALA A 147 3.38 -18.72 5.92
CA ALA A 147 2.66 -17.46 6.02
C ALA A 147 3.61 -16.26 5.91
N GLY A 148 4.82 -16.37 6.47
CA GLY A 148 5.90 -15.40 6.32
C GLY A 148 6.33 -15.20 4.87
N ASP A 149 6.67 -16.28 4.16
CA ASP A 149 7.08 -16.27 2.75
C ASP A 149 5.99 -15.70 1.84
N THR A 150 4.74 -16.14 2.03
CA THR A 150 3.58 -15.61 1.30
C THR A 150 3.42 -14.10 1.55
N THR A 151 3.59 -13.65 2.80
CA THR A 151 3.48 -12.23 3.15
C THR A 151 4.61 -11.41 2.54
N LYS A 152 5.85 -11.93 2.54
CA LYS A 152 7.00 -11.30 1.89
C LYS A 152 6.71 -11.05 0.40
N LYS A 153 6.28 -12.08 -0.34
CA LYS A 153 5.92 -11.98 -1.76
C LYS A 153 4.85 -10.91 -2.02
N LEU A 154 3.83 -10.85 -1.16
CA LEU A 154 2.80 -9.81 -1.26
C LEU A 154 3.35 -8.40 -1.04
N LEU A 155 4.22 -8.23 -0.04
CA LEU A 155 4.83 -6.94 0.25
C LEU A 155 5.74 -6.47 -0.89
N GLU A 156 6.47 -7.38 -1.54
CA GLU A 156 7.24 -7.09 -2.75
C GLU A 156 6.34 -6.59 -3.88
N ILE A 157 5.22 -7.29 -4.17
CA ILE A 157 4.26 -6.86 -5.20
C ILE A 157 3.67 -5.47 -4.87
N VAL A 158 3.29 -5.25 -3.62
CA VAL A 158 2.75 -3.96 -3.17
C VAL A 158 3.79 -2.86 -3.31
N PHE A 159 5.03 -3.11 -2.89
CA PHE A 159 6.13 -2.16 -3.01
C PHE A 159 6.39 -1.75 -4.46
N GLU A 160 6.54 -2.72 -5.36
CA GLU A 160 6.75 -2.45 -6.80
C GLU A 160 5.58 -1.68 -7.41
N THR A 161 4.35 -2.03 -7.05
CA THR A 161 3.14 -1.34 -7.52
C THR A 161 3.11 0.12 -7.07
N LEU A 162 3.45 0.38 -5.80
CA LEU A 162 3.51 1.74 -5.26
C LEU A 162 4.66 2.56 -5.87
N GLN A 163 5.82 1.94 -6.05
CA GLN A 163 6.98 2.60 -6.67
C GLN A 163 6.67 2.99 -8.11
N LYS A 164 6.03 2.12 -8.89
CA LYS A 164 5.58 2.43 -10.25
C LYS A 164 4.62 3.62 -10.29
N ARG A 165 3.58 3.62 -9.43
CA ARG A 165 2.63 4.75 -9.34
C ARG A 165 3.30 6.06 -8.95
N SER A 166 4.27 6.01 -8.05
CA SER A 166 5.04 7.20 -7.63
C SER A 166 5.80 7.81 -8.82
N ARG A 167 6.47 7.00 -9.63
CA ARG A 167 7.17 7.48 -10.85
C ARG A 167 6.21 8.11 -11.85
N GLU A 168 5.07 7.48 -12.11
CA GLU A 168 4.04 8.00 -13.02
C GLU A 168 3.48 9.35 -12.53
N LYS A 169 3.23 9.47 -11.22
CA LYS A 169 2.80 10.73 -10.60
C LYS A 169 3.84 11.84 -10.76
N ASN A 170 5.12 11.55 -10.51
CA ASN A 170 6.19 12.54 -10.64
C ASN A 170 6.34 13.04 -12.09
N ALA A 171 6.29 12.12 -13.07
CA ALA A 171 6.32 12.51 -14.49
C ALA A 171 5.13 13.41 -14.87
N ALA A 172 3.92 13.11 -14.39
CA ALA A 172 2.76 13.96 -14.62
C ALA A 172 2.90 15.35 -13.97
N VAL A 173 3.49 15.43 -12.77
CA VAL A 173 3.77 16.70 -12.09
C VAL A 173 4.80 17.53 -12.86
N GLU A 174 5.85 16.91 -13.40
CA GLU A 174 6.85 17.58 -14.24
C GLU A 174 6.23 18.17 -15.52
N GLU A 175 5.37 17.42 -16.21
CA GLU A 175 4.65 17.90 -17.40
C GLU A 175 3.68 19.05 -17.07
N LEU A 176 2.97 18.97 -15.95
CA LEU A 176 2.11 20.07 -15.48
C LEU A 176 2.92 21.31 -15.12
N GLN A 177 4.08 21.15 -14.48
CA GLN A 177 4.96 22.27 -14.14
C GLN A 177 5.55 22.92 -15.39
N LYS A 178 5.91 22.12 -16.41
CA LYS A 178 6.35 22.61 -17.70
C LYS A 178 5.25 23.41 -18.40
N THR A 179 4.03 22.87 -18.48
CA THR A 179 2.87 23.55 -19.05
C THR A 179 2.57 24.87 -18.30
N LYS A 180 2.66 24.86 -16.97
CA LYS A 180 2.51 26.07 -16.14
C LYS A 180 3.57 27.11 -16.48
N ASN A 181 4.83 26.71 -16.61
CA ASN A 181 5.92 27.63 -16.94
C ASN A 181 5.77 28.22 -18.35
N GLU A 182 5.33 27.42 -19.34
CA GLU A 182 5.05 27.87 -20.71
C GLU A 182 3.90 28.91 -20.74
N LEU A 183 2.83 28.68 -19.97
CA LEU A 183 1.72 29.64 -19.84
C LEU A 183 2.13 30.97 -19.18
N ILE A 184 3.10 30.94 -18.27
CA ILE A 184 3.65 32.14 -17.61
C ILE A 184 4.62 32.87 -18.56
N ALA A 185 5.30 32.16 -19.46
CA ALA A 185 6.25 32.73 -20.41
C ALA A 185 5.58 33.38 -21.64
N ASP A 186 4.30 33.11 -21.91
CA ASP A 186 3.54 33.75 -23.00
C ASP A 186 3.08 35.19 -22.61
N PRO A 187 3.66 36.24 -23.22
CA PRO A 187 3.31 37.64 -22.90
C PRO A 187 1.83 37.98 -23.21
N HIS A 188 1.18 37.25 -24.14
CA HIS A 188 -0.20 37.51 -24.53
C HIS A 188 -1.24 37.10 -23.46
N VAL A 189 -0.85 36.25 -22.50
CA VAL A 189 -1.71 35.83 -21.37
C VAL A 189 -1.61 36.82 -20.21
N ILE A 190 -0.43 37.38 -19.96
CA ILE A 190 -0.20 38.36 -18.88
C ILE A 190 -0.87 39.71 -19.19
N ASP A 191 -0.89 40.14 -20.45
CA ASP A 191 -1.49 41.43 -20.86
C ASP A 191 -3.02 41.53 -20.66
N ARG A 192 -3.72 40.41 -20.42
CA ARG A 192 -5.16 40.43 -20.10
C ARG A 192 -5.46 40.67 -18.61
N ILE A 193 -4.46 40.61 -17.73
CA ILE A 193 -4.60 40.85 -16.28
C ILE A 193 -3.85 42.12 -15.87
N TYR A 194 -4.00 43.21 -16.64
CA TYR A 194 -3.74 44.55 -16.10
C TYR A 194 -5.04 45.12 -15.54
N ILE A 195 -5.30 44.84 -14.26
CA ILE A 195 -6.18 45.71 -13.47
C ILE A 195 -5.41 47.00 -13.24
N ILE A 196 -5.70 48.01 -14.06
CA ILE A 196 -5.27 49.38 -13.79
C ILE A 196 -5.96 49.81 -12.49
N LYS A 197 -5.21 49.82 -11.38
CA LYS A 197 -5.58 50.59 -10.19
C LYS A 197 -5.39 52.07 -10.51
N CYS A 198 -6.37 52.67 -11.17
CA CYS A 198 -6.61 54.11 -11.12
C CYS A 198 -7.84 54.33 -10.24
N GLY A 199 -7.73 55.29 -9.31
CA GLY A 199 -8.71 55.53 -8.25
C GLY A 199 -10.16 55.59 -8.75
N ALA A 200 -11.03 54.93 -7.97
CA ALA A 200 -12.46 55.19 -7.86
C ALA A 200 -13.23 55.52 -9.16
N THR A 201 -13.16 54.69 -10.20
CA THR A 201 -14.28 54.51 -11.17
C THR A 201 -13.97 53.35 -12.12
N PHE A 202 -14.81 52.32 -12.11
CA PHE A 202 -14.73 51.22 -13.08
C PHE A 202 -15.37 51.65 -14.40
N ILE A 203 -14.59 51.78 -15.48
CA ILE A 203 -15.10 51.90 -16.85
C ILE A 203 -14.56 50.71 -17.65
N TYR A 204 -15.43 49.76 -17.99
CA TYR A 204 -15.13 48.72 -18.97
C TYR A 204 -15.06 49.35 -20.36
N LYS A 205 -13.88 49.35 -20.99
CA LYS A 205 -13.76 49.57 -22.44
C LYS A 205 -13.17 48.32 -23.10
N PRO A 206 -13.84 47.70 -24.08
CA PRO A 206 -13.21 46.69 -24.92
C PRO A 206 -12.16 47.37 -25.80
N CYS A 207 -10.92 46.88 -25.77
CA CYS A 207 -9.88 47.31 -26.71
C CYS A 207 -10.33 46.94 -28.13
N ARG A 208 -10.59 47.97 -28.95
CA ARG A 208 -10.75 47.82 -30.40
C ARG A 208 -9.43 47.34 -30.97
N SER A 209 -9.46 46.13 -31.54
CA SER A 209 -8.46 45.62 -32.47
C SER A 209 -8.34 46.60 -33.65
N TYR A 210 -7.16 47.19 -33.85
CA TYR A 210 -6.82 47.79 -35.14
C TYR A 210 -6.00 46.77 -35.93
N PHE A 211 -6.71 45.97 -36.73
CA PHE A 211 -6.15 45.47 -37.98
C PHE A 211 -6.24 46.62 -38.99
N TYR A 212 -5.13 47.00 -39.61
CA TYR A 212 -5.16 47.51 -40.97
C TYR A 212 -3.96 46.95 -41.75
N ILE A 213 -4.33 46.16 -42.76
CA ILE A 213 -3.51 45.73 -43.88
C ILE A 213 -3.57 46.86 -44.92
N LYS A 214 -2.44 47.48 -45.24
CA LYS A 214 -1.88 47.62 -46.60
C LYS A 214 -0.55 48.35 -46.55
#